data_AF-A0A3M2C6H0-F1
#
_entry.id   AF-A0A3M2C6H0-F1
#
_cell.length_a   1.000
_cell.length_b   1.000
_cell.length_c   1.000
_cell.angle_alpha   90.00
_cell.angle_beta   90.00
_cell.angle_gamma   90.00
#
_symmetry.space_group_name_H-M   'P 1'
#
loop_
_entity.id
_entity.type
_entity.pdbx_description
1 polymer ?
#
loop_
_entity_poly.entity_id
_entity_poly.type
_entity_poly.pdbx_seq_one_letter_code
_entity_poly.pdbx_strand_id
1 'polypeptide(L)'
;MVALLLSIACGCVLGLAQPVSRPDFPALVERLDDDDWLTRETATESIATDDSIPLDAIANALGRDDLSIEQRTRLWKAALNRFRMEPKGGLGVSFAPGGEGGVRIGETIAGFPAAELLRAGDTIVSVEGRYVSGQNELRAEILSRRPGEVMGVLVRRDREVLELALPLGAYSELTGAAMLDEPTAAWALRLRLERAGASVGGIDAIGGGLGATAWIGAAFPEGDVLPIEERGEREDPSVVVPGSGTVRGRGRVSFWAGSDEALKDAREAYRALIGRLMTERVRLRSVMVEFERSLTLAIRDGEAKGEDVSSLEARLAALRERMREMDEALGETARRMDQPLP
;
A
#
# COMPACT_ATOMS: atom_id res chain seq x y z
N MET A 1 -39.07 -85.07 -7.62
CA MET A 1 -39.00 -83.91 -6.71
C MET A 1 -37.98 -82.94 -7.29
N VAL A 2 -38.48 -81.90 -7.94
CA VAL A 2 -37.71 -80.83 -8.59
C VAL A 2 -37.34 -79.82 -7.53
N ALA A 3 -36.05 -79.48 -7.39
CA ALA A 3 -35.60 -78.36 -6.56
C ALA A 3 -34.70 -77.46 -7.41
N LEU A 4 -35.29 -76.30 -7.74
CA LEU A 4 -34.70 -75.13 -8.37
C LEU A 4 -33.50 -74.62 -7.55
N LEU A 5 -32.37 -74.34 -8.21
CA LEU A 5 -31.34 -73.44 -7.68
C LEU A 5 -31.17 -72.27 -8.66
N LEU A 6 -31.73 -71.14 -8.24
CA LEU A 6 -31.74 -69.86 -8.93
C LEU A 6 -30.34 -69.21 -8.79
N SER A 7 -29.63 -69.03 -9.91
CA SER A 7 -28.44 -68.17 -9.96
C SER A 7 -28.87 -66.71 -10.06
N ILE A 8 -28.69 -65.95 -9.00
CA ILE A 8 -28.77 -64.49 -9.02
C ILE A 8 -27.33 -63.98 -9.16
N ALA A 9 -26.96 -63.60 -10.39
CA ALA A 9 -25.76 -62.83 -10.65
C ALA A 9 -25.99 -61.39 -10.18
N CYS A 10 -25.49 -61.07 -8.99
CA CYS A 10 -25.43 -59.70 -8.49
C CYS A 10 -24.34 -58.96 -9.26
N GLY A 11 -24.72 -58.25 -10.32
CA GLY A 11 -23.86 -57.32 -11.04
C GLY A 11 -23.60 -56.06 -10.21
N CYS A 12 -22.74 -56.15 -9.19
CA CYS A 12 -22.14 -54.97 -8.58
C CYS A 12 -21.14 -54.36 -9.57
N VAL A 13 -21.61 -53.43 -10.40
CA VAL A 13 -20.71 -52.48 -11.07
C VAL A 13 -20.19 -51.54 -9.97
N LEU A 14 -19.03 -51.89 -9.42
CA LEU A 14 -18.20 -50.98 -8.65
C LEU A 14 -17.75 -49.88 -9.62
N GLY A 15 -18.53 -48.79 -9.67
CA GLY A 15 -18.10 -47.54 -10.27
C GLY A 15 -16.91 -47.03 -9.47
N LEU A 16 -15.70 -47.28 -9.96
CA LEU A 16 -14.51 -46.58 -9.50
C LEU A 16 -14.75 -45.10 -9.79
N ALA A 17 -15.07 -44.34 -8.74
CA ALA A 17 -15.07 -42.89 -8.81
C ALA A 17 -13.69 -42.48 -9.32
N GLN A 18 -13.65 -42.00 -10.56
CA GLN A 18 -12.40 -41.49 -11.10
C GLN A 18 -11.92 -40.37 -10.17
N PRO A 19 -10.63 -40.31 -9.83
CA PRO A 19 -10.11 -39.20 -9.05
C PRO A 19 -10.46 -37.94 -9.81
N VAL A 20 -11.28 -37.08 -9.21
CA VAL A 20 -11.63 -35.78 -9.79
C VAL A 20 -10.30 -35.05 -9.96
N SER A 21 -9.84 -34.93 -11.21
CA SER A 21 -8.59 -34.25 -11.50
C SER A 21 -8.73 -32.82 -10.98
N ARG A 22 -7.84 -32.42 -10.07
CA ARG A 22 -7.82 -31.02 -9.64
C ARG A 22 -7.59 -30.15 -10.89
N PRO A 23 -8.35 -29.05 -11.05
CA PRO A 23 -8.07 -28.11 -12.12
C PRO A 23 -6.64 -27.59 -11.96
N ASP A 24 -5.95 -27.41 -13.08
CA ASP A 24 -4.65 -26.75 -13.07
C ASP A 24 -4.79 -25.25 -12.78
N PHE A 25 -3.66 -24.59 -12.52
CA PHE A 25 -3.66 -23.16 -12.16
C PHE A 25 -4.32 -22.26 -13.21
N PRO A 26 -4.06 -22.42 -14.53
CA PRO A 26 -4.76 -21.64 -15.56
C PRO A 26 -6.29 -21.79 -15.52
N ALA A 27 -6.81 -23.02 -15.37
CA ALA A 27 -8.25 -23.25 -15.26
C ALA A 27 -8.85 -22.64 -13.98
N LEU A 28 -8.09 -22.62 -12.88
CA LEU A 28 -8.49 -21.92 -11.66
C LEU A 28 -8.58 -20.41 -11.88
N VAL A 29 -7.64 -19.80 -12.60
CA VAL A 29 -7.65 -18.36 -12.92
C VAL A 29 -8.88 -17.99 -13.75
N GLU A 30 -9.22 -18.78 -14.78
CA GLU A 30 -10.41 -18.54 -15.61
C GLU A 30 -11.69 -18.55 -14.76
N ARG A 31 -11.83 -19.52 -13.87
CA ARG A 31 -12.96 -19.66 -12.93
C ARG A 31 -13.11 -18.52 -11.92
N LEU A 32 -12.11 -17.66 -11.76
CA LEU A 32 -12.25 -16.50 -10.88
C LEU A 32 -13.20 -15.43 -11.43
N ASP A 33 -13.61 -15.51 -12.70
CA ASP A 33 -14.61 -14.63 -13.32
C ASP A 33 -15.94 -15.33 -13.60
N ASP A 34 -16.14 -16.56 -13.11
CA ASP A 34 -17.35 -17.34 -13.39
C ASP A 34 -18.61 -16.62 -12.87
N ASP A 35 -19.74 -16.71 -13.57
CA ASP A 35 -21.00 -16.11 -13.12
C ASP A 35 -21.46 -16.65 -11.74
N ASP A 36 -21.17 -17.92 -11.47
CA ASP A 36 -21.49 -18.57 -10.20
C ASP A 36 -20.51 -18.17 -9.09
N TRP A 37 -21.06 -17.55 -8.03
CA TRP A 37 -20.28 -17.11 -6.88
C TRP A 37 -19.53 -18.26 -6.20
N LEU A 38 -20.14 -19.44 -6.09
CA LEU A 38 -19.52 -20.57 -5.39
C LEU A 38 -18.29 -21.08 -6.16
N THR A 39 -18.37 -21.09 -7.49
CA THR A 39 -17.25 -21.43 -8.38
C THR A 39 -16.09 -20.45 -8.19
N ARG A 40 -16.35 -19.14 -8.17
CA ARG A 40 -15.31 -18.12 -7.92
C ARG A 40 -14.68 -18.26 -6.54
N GLU A 41 -15.48 -18.48 -5.48
CA GLU A 41 -14.96 -18.62 -4.12
C GLU A 41 -14.13 -19.89 -3.95
N THR A 42 -14.60 -21.01 -4.51
CA THR A 42 -13.87 -22.28 -4.47
C THR A 42 -12.55 -22.19 -5.24
N ALA A 43 -12.53 -21.52 -6.39
CA ALA A 43 -11.30 -21.28 -7.14
C ALA A 43 -10.33 -20.39 -6.36
N THR A 44 -10.84 -19.32 -5.72
CA THR A 44 -10.03 -18.43 -4.88
C THR A 44 -9.38 -19.19 -3.73
N GLU A 45 -10.15 -20.00 -3.00
CA GLU A 45 -9.67 -20.80 -1.88
C GLU A 45 -8.67 -21.87 -2.32
N SER A 46 -8.91 -22.51 -3.48
CA SER A 46 -7.99 -23.49 -4.05
C SER A 46 -6.62 -22.86 -4.36
N ILE A 47 -6.60 -21.67 -4.97
CA ILE A 47 -5.34 -20.94 -5.24
C ILE A 47 -4.65 -20.53 -3.94
N ALA A 48 -5.41 -20.14 -2.92
CA ALA A 48 -4.87 -19.70 -1.63
C ALA A 48 -4.27 -20.84 -0.79
N THR A 49 -4.73 -22.08 -0.98
CA THR A 49 -4.36 -23.21 -0.10
C THR A 49 -3.50 -24.29 -0.77
N ASP A 50 -3.42 -24.32 -2.11
CA ASP A 50 -2.68 -25.38 -2.82
C ASP A 50 -1.17 -25.08 -2.92
N ASP A 51 -0.35 -25.62 -2.02
CA ASP A 51 1.13 -25.48 -1.99
C ASP A 51 1.87 -25.86 -3.28
N SER A 52 1.22 -26.52 -4.24
CA SER A 52 1.81 -26.76 -5.56
C SER A 52 1.82 -25.51 -6.46
N ILE A 53 1.06 -24.46 -6.12
CA ILE A 53 1.01 -23.20 -6.85
C ILE A 53 1.99 -22.22 -6.20
N PRO A 54 3.16 -21.95 -6.83
CA PRO A 54 4.13 -21.02 -6.27
C PRO A 54 3.60 -19.58 -6.33
N LEU A 55 3.96 -18.75 -5.35
CA LEU A 55 3.58 -17.34 -5.34
C LEU A 55 4.02 -16.59 -6.61
N ASP A 56 5.13 -17.00 -7.21
CA ASP A 56 5.64 -16.45 -8.48
C ASP A 56 4.69 -16.75 -9.66
N ALA A 57 3.98 -17.89 -9.65
CA ALA A 57 2.94 -18.16 -10.66
C ALA A 57 1.74 -17.21 -10.50
N ILE A 58 1.35 -16.91 -9.25
CA ILE A 58 0.31 -15.93 -8.96
C ILE A 58 0.77 -14.52 -9.35
N ALA A 59 2.05 -14.19 -9.11
CA ALA A 59 2.67 -12.94 -9.54
C ALA A 59 2.59 -12.76 -11.06
N ASN A 60 3.01 -13.78 -11.81
CA ASN A 60 2.96 -13.79 -13.27
C ASN A 60 1.52 -13.64 -13.78
N ALA A 61 0.55 -14.31 -13.14
CA ALA A 61 -0.86 -14.14 -13.48
C ALA A 61 -1.33 -12.70 -13.23
N LEU A 62 -1.02 -12.11 -12.06
CA LEU A 62 -1.37 -10.73 -11.73
C LEU A 62 -0.73 -9.69 -12.67
N GLY A 63 0.42 -10.01 -13.27
CA GLY A 63 1.10 -9.18 -14.26
C GLY A 63 0.46 -9.21 -15.65
N ARG A 64 -0.55 -10.05 -15.90
CA ARG A 64 -1.28 -10.09 -17.17
C ARG A 64 -2.25 -8.92 -17.30
N ASP A 65 -2.37 -8.39 -18.50
CA ASP A 65 -3.28 -7.28 -18.82
C ASP A 65 -4.70 -7.73 -19.19
N ASP A 66 -4.90 -9.02 -19.48
CA ASP A 66 -6.17 -9.60 -19.94
C ASP A 66 -7.08 -10.10 -18.80
N LEU A 67 -6.69 -9.88 -17.55
CA LEU A 67 -7.50 -10.27 -16.40
C LEU A 67 -8.68 -9.31 -16.19
N SER A 68 -9.85 -9.89 -15.92
CA SER A 68 -10.99 -9.13 -15.39
C SER A 68 -10.65 -8.53 -14.02
N ILE A 69 -11.45 -7.54 -13.61
CA ILE A 69 -11.31 -6.91 -12.29
C ILE A 69 -11.56 -7.93 -11.17
N GLU A 70 -12.54 -8.80 -11.34
CA GLU A 70 -12.87 -9.85 -10.37
C GLU A 70 -11.72 -10.87 -10.27
N GLN A 71 -11.18 -11.32 -11.41
CA GLN A 71 -10.02 -12.22 -11.44
C GLN A 71 -8.82 -11.61 -10.73
N ARG A 72 -8.49 -10.35 -11.04
CA ARG A 72 -7.37 -9.63 -10.42
C ARG A 72 -7.58 -9.47 -8.90
N THR A 73 -8.79 -9.11 -8.49
CA THR A 73 -9.14 -8.93 -7.07
C THR A 73 -9.02 -10.24 -6.29
N ARG A 74 -9.53 -11.34 -6.85
CA ARG A 74 -9.48 -12.66 -6.21
C ARG A 74 -8.08 -13.27 -6.22
N LEU A 75 -7.32 -13.09 -7.29
CA LEU A 75 -5.90 -13.48 -7.32
C LEU A 75 -5.10 -12.72 -6.27
N TRP A 76 -5.33 -11.42 -6.12
CA TRP A 76 -4.71 -10.64 -5.07
C TRP A 76 -5.09 -11.15 -3.67
N LYS A 77 -6.38 -11.42 -3.42
CA LYS A 77 -6.87 -12.01 -2.16
C LYS A 77 -6.16 -13.35 -1.88
N ALA A 78 -6.07 -14.23 -2.88
CA ALA A 78 -5.40 -15.52 -2.73
C ALA A 78 -3.88 -15.33 -2.46
N ALA A 79 -3.21 -14.47 -3.21
CA ALA A 79 -1.79 -14.15 -3.01
C ALA A 79 -1.51 -13.60 -1.60
N LEU A 80 -2.39 -12.73 -1.09
CA LEU A 80 -2.27 -12.13 0.22
C LEU A 80 -2.46 -13.15 1.35
N ASN A 81 -3.43 -14.05 1.19
CA ASN A 81 -3.61 -15.18 2.10
C ASN A 81 -2.37 -16.08 2.14
N ARG A 82 -1.82 -16.44 0.97
CA ARG A 82 -0.58 -17.23 0.90
C ARG A 82 0.59 -16.52 1.56
N PHE A 83 0.80 -15.26 1.17
CA PHE A 83 1.90 -14.46 1.66
C PHE A 83 1.91 -14.41 3.19
N ARG A 84 0.74 -14.27 3.83
CA ARG A 84 0.63 -14.27 5.30
C ARG A 84 1.11 -15.55 5.96
N MET A 85 0.94 -16.69 5.30
CA MET A 85 1.31 -18.00 5.83
C MET A 85 2.77 -18.38 5.52
N GLU A 86 3.38 -17.74 4.51
CA GLU A 86 4.78 -18.02 4.16
C GLU A 86 5.78 -17.45 5.19
N PRO A 87 6.93 -18.14 5.39
CA PRO A 87 8.04 -17.60 6.17
C PRO A 87 8.53 -16.26 5.63
N LYS A 88 8.81 -15.33 6.54
CA LYS A 88 9.26 -13.96 6.22
C LYS A 88 10.63 -13.68 6.79
N GLY A 89 11.37 -12.81 6.11
CA GLY A 89 12.63 -12.26 6.60
C GLY A 89 12.43 -11.45 7.88
N GLY A 90 13.37 -11.57 8.80
CA GLY A 90 13.46 -10.78 10.02
C GLY A 90 14.84 -10.17 10.14
N LEU A 91 14.91 -8.85 10.28
CA LEU A 91 16.20 -8.16 10.40
C LEU A 91 16.82 -8.31 11.79
N GLY A 92 16.01 -8.43 12.85
CA GLY A 92 16.54 -8.57 14.21
C GLY A 92 16.99 -7.25 14.84
N VAL A 93 16.19 -6.19 14.69
CA VAL A 93 16.47 -4.87 15.26
C VAL A 93 15.22 -4.24 15.86
N SER A 94 15.40 -3.34 16.83
CA SER A 94 14.39 -2.37 17.24
C SER A 94 14.60 -1.05 16.50
N PHE A 95 13.53 -0.28 16.32
CA PHE A 95 13.62 1.05 15.73
C PHE A 95 13.60 2.11 16.83
N ALA A 96 14.46 3.12 16.69
CA ALA A 96 14.47 4.29 17.56
C ALA A 96 13.64 5.42 16.95
N PRO A 97 13.02 6.27 17.78
CA PRO A 97 12.43 7.52 17.29
C PRO A 97 13.52 8.46 16.79
N GLY A 98 13.16 9.28 15.79
CA GLY A 98 14.06 10.23 15.17
C GLY A 98 15.04 9.56 14.21
N GLY A 99 15.15 10.12 13.01
CA GLY A 99 15.97 9.63 11.92
C GLY A 99 15.83 10.61 10.78
N GLU A 100 16.71 11.61 10.74
CA GLU A 100 16.59 12.65 9.71
C GLU A 100 16.93 12.05 8.35
N GLY A 101 15.91 11.81 7.55
CA GLY A 101 16.08 11.20 6.24
C GLY A 101 16.43 9.71 6.26
N GLY A 102 15.82 8.95 7.18
CA GLY A 102 15.91 7.49 7.19
C GLY A 102 15.33 6.85 8.46
N VAL A 103 15.49 5.54 8.60
CA VAL A 103 15.04 4.80 9.78
C VAL A 103 16.21 4.52 10.71
N ARG A 104 16.15 5.06 11.93
CA ARG A 104 17.19 4.85 12.95
C ARG A 104 17.01 3.52 13.66
N ILE A 105 18.11 2.78 13.76
CA ILE A 105 18.24 1.55 14.53
C ILE A 105 18.41 1.89 16.01
N GLY A 106 17.57 1.27 16.84
CA GLY A 106 17.68 1.31 18.30
C GLY A 106 18.71 0.31 18.78
N GLU A 107 18.33 -0.96 18.84
CA GLU A 107 19.16 -2.06 19.30
C GLU A 107 19.12 -3.22 18.30
N THR A 108 20.18 -4.02 18.28
CA THR A 108 20.26 -5.27 17.52
C THR A 108 19.95 -6.45 18.45
N ILE A 109 19.24 -7.45 17.95
CA ILE A 109 18.89 -8.66 18.69
C ILE A 109 20.03 -9.68 18.54
N ALA A 110 20.56 -10.15 19.66
CA ALA A 110 21.62 -11.16 19.67
C ALA A 110 21.15 -12.45 18.99
N GLY A 111 22.01 -13.05 18.16
CA GLY A 111 21.70 -14.26 17.38
C GLY A 111 21.09 -13.99 16.01
N PHE A 112 20.70 -12.75 15.69
CA PHE A 112 20.34 -12.35 14.33
C PHE A 112 21.57 -11.91 13.54
N PRO A 113 21.63 -12.19 12.21
CA PRO A 113 22.79 -11.83 11.41
C PRO A 113 23.10 -10.32 11.37
N ALA A 114 22.06 -9.48 11.49
CA ALA A 114 22.24 -8.03 11.47
C ALA A 114 23.05 -7.50 12.67
N ALA A 115 23.14 -8.22 13.79
CA ALA A 115 23.89 -7.80 14.97
C ALA A 115 25.41 -7.73 14.72
N GLU A 116 25.92 -8.40 13.68
CA GLU A 116 27.34 -8.35 13.30
C GLU A 116 27.67 -7.15 12.40
N LEU A 117 26.66 -6.56 11.76
CA LEU A 117 26.83 -5.56 10.70
C LEU A 117 26.30 -4.18 11.11
N LEU A 118 25.16 -4.15 11.79
CA LEU A 118 24.49 -2.95 12.27
C LEU A 118 24.87 -2.62 13.71
N ARG A 119 24.72 -1.35 14.06
CA ARG A 119 24.94 -0.82 15.40
C ARG A 119 23.78 0.08 15.81
N ALA A 120 23.57 0.18 17.12
CA ALA A 120 22.69 1.18 17.69
C ALA A 120 23.05 2.59 17.18
N GLY A 121 22.05 3.36 16.72
CA GLY A 121 22.24 4.70 16.17
C GLY A 121 22.44 4.77 14.66
N ASP A 122 22.70 3.65 13.99
CA ASP A 122 22.74 3.57 12.53
C ASP A 122 21.40 4.06 11.93
N THR A 123 21.44 4.77 10.81
CA THR A 123 20.24 5.17 10.09
C THR A 123 20.23 4.52 8.71
N ILE A 124 19.28 3.62 8.47
CA ILE A 124 19.05 3.06 7.12
C ILE A 124 18.38 4.14 6.28
N VAL A 125 19.05 4.56 5.20
CA VAL A 125 18.58 5.64 4.31
C VAL A 125 17.99 5.09 3.02
N SER A 126 18.44 3.92 2.58
CA SER A 126 17.89 3.28 1.37
C SER A 126 18.01 1.76 1.43
N VAL A 127 17.15 1.10 0.67
CA VAL A 127 17.10 -0.35 0.46
C VAL A 127 17.08 -0.58 -1.06
N GLU A 128 18.04 -1.32 -1.60
CA GLU A 128 18.17 -1.60 -3.04
C GLU A 128 18.08 -0.34 -3.92
N GLY A 129 18.71 0.76 -3.48
CA GLY A 129 18.68 2.04 -4.17
C GLY A 129 17.38 2.84 -4.03
N ARG A 130 16.33 2.30 -3.37
CA ARG A 130 15.12 3.05 -3.03
C ARG A 130 15.27 3.71 -1.68
N TYR A 131 15.07 5.02 -1.63
CA TYR A 131 15.11 5.78 -0.39
C TYR A 131 13.98 5.34 0.54
N VAL A 132 14.29 5.15 1.82
CA VAL A 132 13.32 4.72 2.83
C VAL A 132 13.16 5.82 3.87
N SER A 133 11.92 6.27 4.03
CA SER A 133 11.59 7.45 4.84
C SER A 133 10.91 7.13 6.16
N GLY A 134 10.40 5.91 6.33
CA GLY A 134 9.61 5.52 7.50
C GLY A 134 9.79 4.07 7.94
N GLN A 135 9.52 3.81 9.22
CA GLN A 135 9.64 2.46 9.81
C GLN A 135 8.73 1.44 9.12
N ASN A 136 7.52 1.84 8.73
CA ASN A 136 6.57 0.94 8.05
C ASN A 136 7.06 0.52 6.67
N GLU A 137 7.69 1.44 5.93
CA GLU A 137 8.29 1.17 4.63
C GLU A 137 9.45 0.18 4.75
N LEU A 138 10.38 0.44 5.68
CA LEU A 138 11.49 -0.47 5.96
C LEU A 138 10.98 -1.85 6.41
N ARG A 139 9.95 -1.87 7.26
CA ARG A 139 9.34 -3.10 7.74
C ARG A 139 8.73 -3.90 6.59
N ALA A 140 8.00 -3.25 5.67
CA ALA A 140 7.44 -3.90 4.49
C ALA A 140 8.54 -4.46 3.58
N GLU A 141 9.63 -3.72 3.37
CA GLU A 141 10.82 -4.19 2.66
C GLU A 141 11.40 -5.47 3.28
N ILE A 142 11.61 -5.50 4.59
CA ILE A 142 12.12 -6.69 5.30
C ILE A 142 11.15 -7.87 5.14
N LEU A 143 9.87 -7.66 5.42
CA LEU A 143 8.84 -8.72 5.42
C LEU A 143 8.50 -9.27 4.03
N SER A 144 8.77 -8.50 2.99
CA SER A 144 8.59 -8.94 1.61
C SER A 144 9.59 -10.03 1.20
N ARG A 145 10.69 -10.20 1.93
CA ARG A 145 11.78 -11.15 1.64
C ARG A 145 11.60 -12.44 2.42
N ARG A 146 12.26 -13.53 1.99
CA ARG A 146 12.32 -14.81 2.73
C ARG A 146 13.46 -14.80 3.77
N PRO A 147 13.39 -15.66 4.80
CA PRO A 147 14.54 -15.94 5.66
C PRO A 147 15.75 -16.40 4.82
N GLY A 148 16.94 -15.91 5.18
CA GLY A 148 18.20 -16.21 4.49
C GLY A 148 18.49 -15.33 3.27
N GLU A 149 17.51 -14.57 2.77
CA GLU A 149 17.79 -13.56 1.73
C GLU A 149 18.68 -12.44 2.26
N VAL A 150 19.43 -11.82 1.34
CA VAL A 150 20.31 -10.69 1.62
C VAL A 150 19.67 -9.43 1.07
N MET A 151 19.63 -8.37 1.88
CA MET A 151 19.07 -7.06 1.55
C MET A 151 20.18 -6.02 1.48
N GLY A 152 20.42 -5.45 0.30
CA GLY A 152 21.35 -4.34 0.11
C GLY A 152 20.77 -3.06 0.69
N VAL A 153 21.54 -2.38 1.54
CA VAL A 153 21.14 -1.13 2.16
C VAL A 153 22.24 -0.09 2.14
N LEU A 154 21.84 1.18 2.13
CA LEU A 154 22.72 2.28 2.54
C LEU A 154 22.41 2.64 3.98
N VAL A 155 23.46 2.69 4.80
CA VAL A 155 23.41 3.04 6.21
C VAL A 155 24.26 4.27 6.44
N ARG A 156 23.66 5.29 7.05
CA ARG A 156 24.41 6.41 7.60
C ARG A 156 24.82 6.09 9.04
N ARG A 157 26.12 6.03 9.27
CA ARG A 157 26.75 5.84 10.58
C ARG A 157 27.61 7.05 10.86
N ASP A 158 27.25 7.81 11.89
CA ASP A 158 27.86 9.11 12.20
C ASP A 158 27.82 10.06 10.98
N ARG A 159 28.97 10.30 10.33
CA ARG A 159 29.09 11.15 9.12
C ARG A 159 29.39 10.36 7.85
N GLU A 160 29.44 9.04 7.92
CA GLU A 160 29.78 8.17 6.81
C GLU A 160 28.53 7.46 6.28
N VAL A 161 28.52 7.19 4.98
CA VAL A 161 27.52 6.34 4.33
C VAL A 161 28.19 5.03 3.96
N LEU A 162 27.65 3.94 4.49
CA LEU A 162 28.13 2.58 4.30
C LEU A 162 27.11 1.83 3.45
N GLU A 163 27.59 1.11 2.45
CA GLU A 163 26.78 0.14 1.71
C GLU A 163 26.96 -1.24 2.36
N LEU A 164 25.87 -1.82 2.87
CA LEU A 164 25.89 -3.08 3.60
C LEU A 164 24.94 -4.08 2.93
N ALA A 165 25.38 -5.33 2.86
CA ALA A 165 24.56 -6.46 2.47
C ALA A 165 24.07 -7.17 3.74
N LEU A 166 22.80 -7.00 4.09
CA LEU A 166 22.24 -7.49 5.36
C LEU A 166 21.53 -8.84 5.17
N PRO A 167 22.05 -9.95 5.73
CA PRO A 167 21.34 -11.22 5.75
C PRO A 167 20.13 -11.13 6.69
N LEU A 168 19.01 -11.70 6.27
CA LEU A 168 17.77 -11.74 7.05
C LEU A 168 17.63 -13.08 7.76
N GLY A 169 17.31 -13.04 9.05
CA GLY A 169 16.88 -14.22 9.82
C GLY A 169 15.40 -14.54 9.55
N ALA A 170 14.83 -15.44 10.37
CA ALA A 170 13.40 -15.73 10.29
C ALA A 170 12.58 -14.76 11.16
N TYR A 171 11.52 -14.19 10.60
CA TYR A 171 10.62 -13.31 11.33
C TYR A 171 9.96 -14.00 12.53
N SER A 172 9.68 -15.29 12.41
CA SER A 172 9.09 -16.12 13.47
C SER A 172 9.98 -16.28 14.70
N GLU A 173 11.28 -16.00 14.59
CA GLU A 173 12.24 -16.08 15.69
C GLU A 173 12.37 -14.76 16.47
N LEU A 174 11.70 -13.69 16.02
CA LEU A 174 11.71 -12.42 16.73
C LEU A 174 10.79 -12.48 17.96
N THR A 175 11.30 -12.04 19.11
CA THR A 175 10.49 -11.81 20.30
C THR A 175 9.44 -10.74 20.01
N GLY A 176 8.15 -11.09 20.16
CA GLY A 176 7.05 -10.18 19.87
C GLY A 176 6.70 -10.06 18.38
N ALA A 177 6.97 -11.10 17.58
CA ALA A 177 6.40 -11.23 16.23
C ALA A 177 4.87 -11.09 16.30
N ALA A 178 4.39 -9.87 16.03
CA ALA A 178 2.98 -9.57 16.00
C ALA A 178 2.35 -10.21 14.76
N MET A 179 1.05 -10.48 14.84
CA MET A 179 0.26 -10.77 13.65
C MET A 179 0.46 -9.62 12.66
N LEU A 180 0.75 -9.97 11.40
CA LEU A 180 0.97 -8.97 10.37
C LEU A 180 -0.36 -8.29 10.01
N ASP A 181 -0.46 -6.99 10.28
CA ASP A 181 -1.62 -6.19 9.92
C ASP A 181 -1.83 -6.17 8.39
N GLU A 182 -3.08 -6.01 7.97
CA GLU A 182 -3.48 -6.01 6.56
C GLU A 182 -2.68 -5.00 5.72
N PRO A 183 -2.54 -3.71 6.11
CA PRO A 183 -1.82 -2.74 5.29
C PRO A 183 -0.35 -3.13 5.08
N THR A 184 0.35 -3.56 6.14
CA THR A 184 1.76 -3.96 6.03
C THR A 184 1.90 -5.26 5.23
N ALA A 185 0.98 -6.23 5.37
CA ALA A 185 0.97 -7.44 4.56
C ALA A 185 0.79 -7.14 3.08
N ALA A 186 -0.18 -6.29 2.74
CA ALA A 186 -0.48 -5.89 1.37
C ALA A 186 0.72 -5.17 0.72
N TRP A 187 1.35 -4.24 1.44
CA TRP A 187 2.53 -3.54 0.95
C TRP A 187 3.71 -4.50 0.74
N ALA A 188 4.02 -5.33 1.74
CA ALA A 188 5.12 -6.28 1.64
C ALA A 188 4.90 -7.31 0.52
N LEU A 189 3.67 -7.77 0.30
CA LEU A 189 3.34 -8.60 -0.86
C LEU A 189 3.62 -7.84 -2.15
N ARG A 190 3.16 -6.61 -2.30
CA ARG A 190 3.41 -5.81 -3.52
C ARG A 190 4.89 -5.71 -3.83
N LEU A 191 5.71 -5.34 -2.84
CA LEU A 191 7.17 -5.25 -3.00
C LEU A 191 7.78 -6.58 -3.45
N ARG A 192 7.26 -7.71 -2.96
CA ARG A 192 7.70 -9.03 -3.36
C ARG A 192 7.33 -9.35 -4.82
N LEU A 193 6.11 -9.02 -5.21
CA LEU A 193 5.63 -9.21 -6.59
C LEU A 193 6.39 -8.32 -7.58
N GLU A 194 6.65 -7.05 -7.22
CA GLU A 194 7.48 -6.14 -8.01
C GLU A 194 8.88 -6.71 -8.26
N ARG A 195 9.52 -7.28 -7.23
CA ARG A 195 10.83 -7.94 -7.38
C ARG A 195 10.79 -9.18 -8.26
N ALA A 196 9.65 -9.88 -8.29
CA ALA A 196 9.42 -11.00 -9.20
C ALA A 196 9.11 -10.54 -10.64
N GLY A 197 9.10 -9.23 -10.92
CA GLY A 197 8.81 -8.66 -12.23
C GLY A 197 7.32 -8.48 -12.51
N ALA A 198 6.45 -8.77 -11.54
CA ALA A 198 5.03 -8.50 -11.67
C ALA A 198 4.76 -7.01 -11.39
N SER A 199 4.42 -6.27 -12.44
CA SER A 199 3.91 -4.91 -12.30
C SER A 199 2.46 -4.97 -11.82
N VAL A 200 2.27 -5.07 -10.50
CA VAL A 200 0.95 -4.94 -9.91
C VAL A 200 0.60 -3.45 -9.92
N GLY A 201 -0.05 -2.99 -11.00
CA GLY A 201 -0.57 -1.62 -11.12
C GLY A 201 -1.26 -1.19 -9.82
N GLY A 202 -0.96 0.05 -9.38
CA GLY A 202 -1.09 0.49 -7.99
C GLY A 202 -2.48 0.31 -7.37
N ILE A 203 -2.69 -0.80 -6.67
CA ILE A 203 -3.89 -1.16 -5.89
C ILE A 203 -4.21 -0.14 -4.76
N ASP A 204 -3.44 0.94 -4.60
CA ASP A 204 -3.53 1.91 -3.49
C ASP A 204 -4.57 3.02 -3.61
N ALA A 205 -5.35 3.08 -4.69
CA ALA A 205 -6.57 3.87 -4.67
C ALA A 205 -7.75 2.95 -4.34
N ILE A 206 -8.78 3.46 -3.66
CA ILE A 206 -10.11 2.87 -3.75
C ILE A 206 -10.44 2.83 -5.26
N GLY A 207 -10.26 1.66 -5.91
CA GLY A 207 -10.19 1.54 -7.38
C GLY A 207 -8.80 1.37 -8.02
N GLY A 208 -7.77 0.90 -7.32
CA GLY A 208 -6.36 0.90 -7.79
C GLY A 208 -5.93 -0.08 -8.90
N GLY A 209 -6.86 -0.74 -9.58
CA GLY A 209 -6.60 -1.34 -10.90
C GLY A 209 -7.48 -0.75 -12.00
N LEU A 210 -8.38 0.15 -11.61
CA LEU A 210 -9.37 0.75 -12.46
C LEU A 210 -8.89 2.14 -12.80
N GLY A 211 -8.34 2.30 -14.00
CA GLY A 211 -8.35 3.63 -14.63
C GLY A 211 -9.78 4.16 -14.60
N ALA A 212 -9.96 5.48 -14.48
CA ALA A 212 -11.29 6.10 -14.40
C ALA A 212 -12.28 5.53 -15.46
N THR A 213 -11.77 5.23 -16.66
CA THR A 213 -12.52 4.60 -17.75
C THR A 213 -13.02 3.19 -17.43
N ALA A 214 -12.18 2.33 -16.84
CA ALA A 214 -12.58 0.98 -16.46
C ALA A 214 -13.55 0.98 -15.28
N TRP A 215 -13.42 1.96 -14.37
CA TRP A 215 -14.41 2.15 -13.30
C TRP A 215 -15.76 2.61 -13.87
N ILE A 216 -15.75 3.58 -14.78
CA ILE A 216 -16.96 4.07 -15.46
C ILE A 216 -17.65 2.94 -16.23
N GLY A 217 -16.89 2.13 -16.99
CA GLY A 217 -17.47 1.01 -17.75
C GLY A 217 -18.07 -0.09 -16.87
N ALA A 218 -17.47 -0.37 -15.71
CA ALA A 218 -17.99 -1.37 -14.78
C ALA A 218 -19.19 -0.84 -13.97
N ALA A 219 -19.18 0.43 -13.58
CA ALA A 219 -20.27 1.06 -12.82
C ALA A 219 -21.47 1.42 -13.71
N PHE A 220 -21.24 1.66 -15.00
CA PHE A 220 -22.24 2.10 -15.98
C PHE A 220 -22.03 1.33 -17.30
N PRO A 221 -22.41 0.03 -17.37
CA PRO A 221 -22.37 -0.71 -18.63
C PRO A 221 -23.24 -0.01 -19.68
N GLU A 222 -22.78 0.00 -20.94
CA GLU A 222 -23.47 0.69 -22.05
C GLU A 222 -24.97 0.34 -22.08
N GLY A 223 -25.81 1.31 -21.75
CA GLY A 223 -27.27 1.13 -21.65
C GLY A 223 -27.87 1.78 -20.40
N ASP A 224 -27.11 1.88 -19.31
CA ASP A 224 -27.54 2.50 -18.05
C ASP A 224 -26.99 3.92 -17.93
N VAL A 225 -27.46 4.82 -18.80
CA VAL A 225 -27.31 6.26 -18.55
C VAL A 225 -28.30 6.60 -17.45
N LEU A 226 -27.83 6.75 -16.21
CA LEU A 226 -28.65 7.40 -15.18
C LEU A 226 -29.09 8.75 -15.76
N PRO A 227 -30.40 9.07 -15.78
CA PRO A 227 -30.83 10.40 -16.19
C PRO A 227 -30.11 11.38 -15.27
N ILE A 228 -29.19 12.16 -15.85
CA ILE A 228 -28.67 13.35 -15.20
C ILE A 228 -29.87 14.30 -15.17
N GLU A 229 -30.71 14.19 -14.15
CA GLU A 229 -31.61 15.27 -13.82
C GLU A 229 -30.71 16.47 -13.55
N GLU A 230 -30.79 17.48 -14.42
CA GLU A 230 -30.22 18.79 -14.16
C GLU A 230 -30.77 19.26 -12.81
N ARG A 231 -29.95 19.07 -11.77
CA ARG A 231 -30.28 19.51 -10.42
C ARG A 231 -30.22 21.03 -10.48
N GLY A 232 -31.36 21.65 -10.72
CA GLY A 232 -31.52 23.09 -10.77
C GLY A 232 -30.82 23.74 -9.58
N GLU A 233 -30.15 24.86 -9.85
CA GLU A 233 -29.37 25.67 -8.92
C GLU A 233 -30.03 25.70 -7.53
N ARG A 234 -29.52 24.87 -6.62
CA ARG A 234 -29.95 24.89 -5.23
C ARG A 234 -29.11 25.98 -4.57
N GLU A 235 -29.75 27.08 -4.21
CA GLU A 235 -29.13 28.14 -3.41
C GLU A 235 -28.40 27.52 -2.21
N ASP A 236 -27.09 27.79 -2.12
CA ASP A 236 -26.27 27.35 -1.00
C ASP A 236 -26.91 27.85 0.31
N PRO A 237 -27.17 26.97 1.29
CA PRO A 237 -27.64 27.43 2.58
C PRO A 237 -26.52 28.23 3.25
N SER A 238 -26.75 29.53 3.37
CA SER A 238 -25.90 30.43 4.14
C SER A 238 -25.79 29.93 5.59
N VAL A 239 -24.59 29.50 5.97
CA VAL A 239 -24.27 29.15 7.35
C VAL A 239 -24.15 30.45 8.14
N VAL A 240 -25.18 30.78 8.93
CA VAL A 240 -25.13 31.84 9.93
C VAL A 240 -24.33 31.34 11.13
N VAL A 241 -23.13 31.89 11.35
CA VAL A 241 -22.34 31.67 12.57
C VAL A 241 -22.84 32.64 13.65
N PRO A 242 -23.43 32.17 14.77
CA PRO A 242 -23.80 33.05 15.89
C PRO A 242 -22.54 33.37 16.70
N GLY A 243 -22.13 34.64 16.79
CA GLY A 243 -21.01 35.01 17.68
C GLY A 243 -20.42 36.42 17.61
N SER A 244 -20.75 37.28 16.64
CA SER A 244 -20.19 38.63 16.60
C SER A 244 -21.02 39.62 17.43
N GLY A 245 -20.94 39.50 18.76
CA GLY A 245 -21.49 40.47 19.70
C GLY A 245 -20.44 41.49 20.13
N THR A 246 -20.61 42.74 19.72
CA THR A 246 -19.86 43.90 20.21
C THR A 246 -20.07 44.10 21.72
N VAL A 247 -19.01 43.98 22.53
CA VAL A 247 -19.09 44.21 23.98
C VAL A 247 -18.80 45.69 24.29
N ARG A 248 -19.86 46.44 24.66
CA ARG A 248 -19.75 47.66 25.46
C ARG A 248 -20.37 47.39 26.83
N GLY A 249 -19.56 47.35 27.88
CA GLY A 249 -20.05 47.35 29.25
C GLY A 249 -19.05 46.78 30.25
N ARG A 250 -18.61 47.62 31.20
CA ARG A 250 -17.87 47.19 32.40
C ARG A 250 -18.73 46.21 33.21
N GLY A 251 -18.34 44.95 33.21
CA GLY A 251 -18.90 43.89 34.04
C GLY A 251 -17.87 42.77 34.18
N ARG A 252 -17.77 42.19 35.38
CA ARG A 252 -16.84 41.12 35.76
C ARG A 252 -16.67 40.07 34.67
N VAL A 253 -15.43 39.80 34.29
CA VAL A 253 -15.06 38.62 33.50
C VAL A 253 -15.15 37.40 34.42
N SER A 254 -16.23 36.65 34.32
CA SER A 254 -16.27 35.27 34.79
C SER A 254 -15.43 34.43 33.83
N PHE A 255 -14.39 33.78 34.36
CA PHE A 255 -13.60 32.77 33.66
C PHE A 255 -14.54 31.63 33.24
N TRP A 256 -14.77 31.51 31.93
CA TRP A 256 -15.69 30.52 31.34
C TRP A 256 -15.07 29.12 31.39
N ALA A 257 -15.81 28.16 31.94
CA ALA A 257 -15.53 26.72 31.86
C ALA A 257 -15.86 26.15 30.46
N GLY A 258 -15.34 26.80 29.40
CA GLY A 258 -15.53 26.41 27.99
C GLY A 258 -14.22 26.37 27.19
N SER A 259 -13.07 26.47 27.86
CA SER A 259 -11.76 26.46 27.20
C SER A 259 -11.46 25.10 26.55
N ASP A 260 -11.82 23.99 27.19
CA ASP A 260 -11.37 22.67 26.75
C ASP A 260 -12.03 22.20 25.45
N GLU A 261 -13.29 22.58 25.24
CA GLU A 261 -14.02 22.25 24.02
C GLU A 261 -13.55 23.13 22.84
N ALA A 262 -13.36 24.43 23.07
CA ALA A 262 -12.77 25.33 22.07
C ALA A 262 -11.32 24.95 21.71
N LEU A 263 -10.54 24.46 22.69
CA LEU A 263 -9.19 23.95 22.49
C LEU A 263 -9.18 22.64 21.68
N LYS A 264 -10.16 21.76 21.93
CA LYS A 264 -10.35 20.52 21.17
C LYS A 264 -10.72 20.82 19.72
N ASP A 265 -11.66 21.72 19.50
CA ASP A 265 -12.11 22.15 18.16
C ASP A 265 -10.97 22.80 17.37
N ALA A 266 -10.17 23.66 18.02
CA ALA A 266 -9.00 24.27 17.41
C ALA A 266 -7.96 23.21 16.99
N ARG A 267 -7.66 22.23 17.85
CA ARG A 267 -6.74 21.13 17.54
C ARG A 267 -7.26 20.26 16.40
N GLU A 268 -8.55 19.99 16.36
CA GLU A 268 -9.18 19.23 15.28
C GLU A 268 -9.13 19.98 13.94
N ALA A 269 -9.38 21.29 13.94
CA ALA A 269 -9.19 22.15 12.78
C ALA A 269 -7.74 22.17 12.28
N TYR A 270 -6.75 22.22 13.19
CA TYR A 270 -5.33 22.13 12.85
C TYR A 270 -4.96 20.77 12.26
N ARG A 271 -5.44 19.66 12.82
CA ARG A 271 -5.24 18.31 12.26
C ARG A 271 -5.83 18.20 10.86
N ALA A 272 -7.03 18.71 10.63
CA ALA A 272 -7.66 18.72 9.31
C ALA A 272 -6.85 19.56 8.30
N LEU A 273 -6.29 20.70 8.73
CA LEU A 273 -5.42 21.53 7.90
C LEU A 273 -4.11 20.80 7.54
N ILE A 274 -3.44 20.20 8.52
CA ILE A 274 -2.22 19.39 8.29
C ILE A 274 -2.53 18.24 7.32
N GLY A 275 -3.66 17.56 7.50
CA GLY A 275 -4.11 16.49 6.60
C GLY A 275 -4.24 16.99 5.15
N ARG A 276 -4.90 18.13 4.93
CA ARG A 276 -5.03 18.73 3.58
C ARG A 276 -3.67 19.10 2.99
N LEU A 277 -2.78 19.72 3.77
CA LEU A 277 -1.44 20.10 3.33
C LEU A 277 -0.59 18.85 2.98
N MET A 278 -0.70 17.78 3.76
CA MET A 278 0.00 16.52 3.47
C MET A 278 -0.51 15.86 2.19
N THR A 279 -1.83 15.82 1.97
CA THR A 279 -2.41 15.30 0.73
C THR A 279 -1.93 16.09 -0.49
N GLU A 280 -1.93 17.43 -0.41
CA GLU A 280 -1.46 18.26 -1.51
C GLU A 280 0.05 18.11 -1.75
N ARG A 281 0.84 17.94 -0.68
CA ARG A 281 2.29 17.67 -0.77
C ARG A 281 2.57 16.36 -1.51
N VAL A 282 1.84 15.29 -1.17
CA VAL A 282 1.96 14.00 -1.86
C VAL A 282 1.60 14.16 -3.33
N ARG A 283 0.50 14.87 -3.64
CA ARG A 283 0.08 15.14 -5.02
C ARG A 283 1.15 15.89 -5.81
N LEU A 284 1.71 16.97 -5.26
CA LEU A 284 2.79 17.73 -5.90
C LEU A 284 4.05 16.89 -6.13
N ARG A 285 4.41 16.04 -5.15
CA ARG A 285 5.56 15.14 -5.29
C ARG A 285 5.37 14.16 -6.44
N SER A 286 4.18 13.57 -6.58
CA SER A 286 3.87 12.65 -7.69
C SER A 286 4.01 13.35 -9.05
N VAL A 287 3.42 14.54 -9.20
CA VAL A 287 3.56 15.35 -10.43
C VAL A 287 5.03 15.64 -10.73
N MET A 288 5.81 16.00 -9.71
CA MET A 288 7.22 16.31 -9.88
C MET A 288 8.04 15.09 -10.36
N VAL A 289 7.77 13.89 -9.83
CA VAL A 289 8.43 12.64 -10.26
C VAL A 289 8.09 12.32 -11.72
N GLU A 290 6.83 12.51 -12.14
CA GLU A 290 6.42 12.32 -13.54
C GLU A 290 7.13 13.31 -14.48
N PHE A 291 7.29 14.57 -14.05
CA PHE A 291 8.04 15.58 -14.80
C PHE A 291 9.53 15.24 -14.90
N GLU A 292 10.16 14.82 -13.80
CA GLU A 292 11.57 14.41 -13.79
C GLU A 292 11.82 13.21 -14.71
N ARG A 293 10.90 12.23 -14.70
CA ARG A 293 10.93 11.10 -15.63
C ARG A 293 10.79 11.54 -17.08
N SER A 294 9.83 12.42 -17.38
CA SER A 294 9.59 12.93 -18.73
C SER A 294 10.80 13.70 -19.27
N LEU A 295 11.41 14.55 -18.43
CA LEU A 295 12.64 15.27 -18.77
C LEU A 295 13.81 14.32 -19.05
N THR A 296 13.96 13.27 -18.24
CA THR A 296 15.02 12.26 -18.42
C THR A 296 14.87 11.52 -19.75
N LEU A 297 13.64 11.14 -20.12
CA LEU A 297 13.35 10.48 -21.40
C LEU A 297 13.58 11.43 -22.58
N ALA A 298 13.08 12.65 -22.49
CA ALA A 298 13.26 13.70 -23.50
C ALA A 298 14.74 13.98 -23.81
N ILE A 299 15.60 14.02 -22.79
CA ILE A 299 17.05 14.18 -22.94
C ILE A 299 17.69 12.93 -23.57
N ARG A 300 17.29 11.74 -23.11
CA ARG A 300 17.88 10.48 -23.56
C ARG A 300 17.61 10.21 -25.04
N ASP A 301 16.38 10.43 -25.47
CA ASP A 301 15.93 10.04 -26.80
C ASP A 301 16.32 11.09 -27.87
N GLY A 302 16.91 12.23 -27.44
CA GLY A 302 17.33 13.31 -28.34
C GLY A 302 16.17 13.99 -29.07
N GLU A 303 14.93 13.67 -28.68
CA GLU A 303 13.69 14.11 -29.32
C GLU A 303 13.28 15.52 -28.88
N ALA A 304 13.76 15.99 -27.73
CA ALA A 304 13.43 17.33 -27.26
C ALA A 304 14.32 18.39 -27.92
N LYS A 305 13.69 19.30 -28.66
CA LYS A 305 14.33 20.53 -29.09
C LYS A 305 14.70 21.34 -27.84
N GLY A 306 15.75 22.18 -27.92
CA GLY A 306 16.22 22.96 -26.77
C GLY A 306 15.13 23.79 -26.08
N GLU A 307 14.10 24.22 -26.82
CA GLU A 307 12.94 24.96 -26.29
C GLU A 307 12.03 24.10 -25.39
N ASP A 308 11.89 22.79 -25.66
CA ASP A 308 11.08 21.86 -24.85
C ASP A 308 11.77 21.54 -23.52
N VAL A 309 13.10 21.33 -23.54
CA VAL A 309 13.88 21.04 -22.34
C VAL A 309 13.84 22.23 -21.37
N SER A 310 14.09 23.45 -21.87
CA SER A 310 14.04 24.65 -21.02
C SER A 310 12.66 24.92 -20.42
N SER A 311 11.58 24.61 -21.16
CA SER A 311 10.20 24.71 -20.65
C SER A 311 9.94 23.71 -19.53
N LEU A 312 10.38 22.45 -19.69
CA LEU A 312 10.26 21.42 -18.67
C LEU A 312 11.09 21.73 -17.41
N GLU A 313 12.31 22.24 -17.57
CA GLU A 313 13.15 22.69 -16.45
C GLU A 313 12.51 23.83 -15.67
N ALA A 314 11.93 24.82 -16.36
CA ALA A 314 11.22 25.93 -15.72
C ALA A 314 10.00 25.45 -14.91
N ARG A 315 9.21 24.51 -15.46
CA ARG A 315 8.06 23.91 -14.76
C ARG A 315 8.51 23.09 -13.55
N LEU A 316 9.60 22.32 -13.67
CA LEU A 316 10.17 21.56 -12.56
C LEU A 316 10.68 22.49 -11.44
N ALA A 317 11.33 23.60 -11.78
CA ALA A 317 11.76 24.61 -10.82
C ALA A 317 10.56 25.23 -10.07
N ALA A 318 9.47 25.56 -10.78
CA ALA A 318 8.25 26.07 -10.16
C ALA A 318 7.59 25.05 -9.21
N LEU A 319 7.56 23.77 -9.57
CA LEU A 319 7.05 22.69 -8.71
C LEU A 319 7.90 22.52 -7.45
N ARG A 320 9.23 22.60 -7.57
CA ARG A 320 10.16 22.54 -6.42
C ARG A 320 9.95 23.69 -5.47
N GLU A 321 9.77 24.91 -6.00
CA GLU A 321 9.48 26.08 -5.17
C GLU A 321 8.14 25.94 -4.46
N ARG A 322 7.10 25.46 -5.15
CA ARG A 322 5.80 25.21 -4.54
C ARG A 322 5.86 24.15 -3.44
N MET A 323 6.67 23.11 -3.61
CA MET A 323 6.92 22.10 -2.58
C MET A 323 7.64 22.70 -1.37
N ARG A 324 8.61 23.60 -1.58
CA ARG A 324 9.31 24.33 -0.52
C ARG A 324 8.35 25.20 0.31
N GLU A 325 7.49 25.98 -0.34
CA GLU A 325 6.44 26.77 0.32
C GLU A 325 5.51 25.89 1.18
N MET A 326 5.20 24.70 0.69
CA MET A 326 4.32 23.75 1.37
C MET A 326 4.97 23.13 2.61
N ASP A 327 6.24 22.75 2.50
CA ASP A 327 7.03 22.26 3.63
C ASP A 327 7.17 23.34 4.72
N GLU A 328 7.35 24.61 4.31
CA GLU A 328 7.37 25.75 5.23
C GLU A 328 6.03 25.95 5.94
N ALA A 329 4.91 25.90 5.20
CA ALA A 329 3.57 25.99 5.75
C ALA A 329 3.23 24.84 6.72
N LEU A 330 3.65 23.62 6.40
CA LEU A 330 3.53 22.46 7.31
C LEU A 330 4.33 22.68 8.59
N GLY A 331 5.57 23.15 8.47
CA GLY A 331 6.44 23.46 9.61
C GLY A 331 5.86 24.56 10.51
N GLU A 332 5.32 25.63 9.92
CA GLU A 332 4.66 26.70 10.68
C GLU A 332 3.40 26.19 11.39
N THR A 333 2.57 25.42 10.69
CA THR A 333 1.33 24.86 11.25
C THR A 333 1.64 23.92 12.42
N ALA A 334 2.67 23.07 12.29
CA ALA A 334 3.12 22.19 13.36
C ALA A 334 3.64 22.98 14.57
N ARG A 335 4.47 24.01 14.35
CA ARG A 335 4.96 24.89 15.44
C ARG A 335 3.83 25.58 16.19
N ARG A 336 2.78 26.03 15.50
CA ARG A 336 1.59 26.65 16.14
C ARG A 336 0.80 25.66 16.99
N MET A 337 0.77 24.38 16.62
CA MET A 337 0.10 23.33 17.38
C MET A 337 0.81 23.02 18.71
N ASP A 338 2.14 23.15 18.75
CA ASP A 338 2.97 22.88 19.93
C ASP A 338 3.12 24.08 20.88
N GLN A 339 2.77 25.29 20.44
CA GLN A 339 2.80 26.47 21.32
C GLN A 339 1.67 26.41 22.35
N PRO A 340 1.95 26.71 23.63
CA PRO A 340 0.90 26.88 24.63
C PRO A 340 0.01 28.04 24.19
N LEU A 341 -1.29 27.77 24.06
CA LEU A 341 -2.26 28.80 23.70
C LEU A 341 -2.33 29.85 24.83
N PRO A 342 -2.37 31.14 24.50
CA PRO A 342 -2.32 32.23 25.47
C PRO A 342 -3.51 32.28 26.42
#